data_AF-A0A367EXL4-F1
#
_entry.id   AF-A0A367EXL4-F1
#
_cell.length_a   1.000
_cell.length_b   1.000
_cell.length_c   1.000
_cell.angle_alpha   90.00
_cell.angle_beta   90.00
_cell.angle_gamma   90.00
#
_symmetry.space_group_name_H-M   'P 1'
#
loop_
_entity.id
_entity.type
_entity.pdbx_description
1 polymer ?
#
loop_
_entity_poly.entity_id
_entity_poly.type
_entity_poly.pdbx_seq_one_letter_code
_entity_poly.pdbx_strand_id
1 'polypeptide(L)'
;MRSDGRGRVRAVLHAGVTAAVLLASCTVLLASCTVLPVAERQSGLRPGERQEREPAPSPSVRPSGSPAASTPSGRALGAFLGPGPEGVRRMAEMEKWLGGTKLRVGHTYLPGRLWSDIEGQPAFLRPWARWRRADPTGLFVLNVPMQARNEARLDDERVRALLREGAAGRFDAHFRTLARNLVRARLADTVVVLGWEMNGTTYTHRCAPDPRAWKAYWRRVVTTMRAVEGQRFRFDFAPSRGRDAIPWTRCYPGDDAVDVLGMDAYDQPEGMSFDEQVREPYGLQAHVDFAARHGKPLSYPEWGLFRNGDNAEYVRSMLGWMDRHKPLYQTISDYCPHGVWRCRSNPTSSKTFRMALFAQPEPPVVPWHSGSPTAPPPGTRPPGTEPPRQAGQSRPSRPATTGTAPPAPARPWWERCWEIGQYCVRFDWLRALEG
;
A
#
# COMPACT_ATOMS: atom_id res chain seq x y z
N MET A 1 24.37 79.55 5.98
CA MET A 1 24.56 80.46 7.14
C MET A 1 23.77 79.88 8.30
N ARG A 2 24.41 79.27 9.30
CA ARG A 2 24.60 79.80 10.69
C ARG A 2 23.31 80.41 11.24
N SER A 3 22.72 79.95 12.35
CA SER A 3 23.29 79.83 13.70
C SER A 3 22.70 78.61 14.44
N ASP A 4 23.50 77.83 15.20
CA ASP A 4 23.85 78.03 16.62
C ASP A 4 22.62 78.29 17.52
N GLY A 5 22.43 77.66 18.68
CA GLY A 5 23.29 76.79 19.46
C GLY A 5 22.86 76.83 20.94
N ARG A 6 22.90 75.67 21.60
CA ARG A 6 23.14 75.40 23.04
C ARG A 6 22.35 76.16 24.13
N GLY A 7 21.69 75.36 24.98
CA GLY A 7 21.50 75.66 26.40
C GLY A 7 21.16 74.39 27.19
N ARG A 8 22.13 73.86 27.94
CA ARG A 8 21.95 72.79 28.96
C ARG A 8 21.42 73.42 30.27
N VAL A 9 20.68 72.66 31.08
CA VAL A 9 21.01 72.26 32.48
C VAL A 9 19.75 71.92 33.33
N ARG A 10 19.82 70.72 33.95
CA ARG A 10 19.22 70.18 35.21
C ARG A 10 17.71 69.89 35.36
N ALA A 11 17.43 68.59 35.22
CA ALA A 11 16.79 67.66 36.17
C ALA A 11 15.97 68.21 37.36
N VAL A 12 14.71 67.75 37.44
CA VAL A 12 13.98 67.41 38.69
C VAL A 12 13.13 66.15 38.43
N LEU A 13 13.19 65.20 39.35
CA LEU A 13 12.43 63.94 39.38
C LEU A 13 10.91 64.18 39.54
N HIS A 14 10.06 63.29 39.02
CA HIS A 14 9.15 62.45 39.83
C HIS A 14 8.29 61.49 38.99
N ALA A 15 8.20 60.27 39.52
CA ALA A 15 7.13 59.27 39.43
C ALA A 15 6.76 58.67 38.06
N GLY A 16 7.34 57.49 37.79
CA GLY A 16 6.80 56.53 36.84
C GLY A 16 5.75 55.62 37.49
N VAL A 17 4.70 55.31 36.73
CA VAL A 17 3.79 54.18 36.95
C VAL A 17 3.81 53.35 35.68
N THR A 18 4.44 52.19 35.72
CA THR A 18 4.40 51.16 34.67
C THR A 18 3.52 50.00 35.17
N ALA A 19 2.41 49.77 34.47
CA ALA A 19 1.57 48.59 34.67
C ALA A 19 2.17 47.41 33.91
N ALA A 20 2.50 46.34 34.64
CA ALA A 20 2.93 45.06 34.12
C ALA A 20 1.71 44.18 33.76
N VAL A 21 1.76 43.49 32.63
CA VAL A 21 0.82 42.41 32.27
C VAL A 21 1.59 41.09 32.24
N LEU A 22 1.05 40.13 32.99
CA LEU A 22 1.60 38.84 33.37
C LEU A 22 1.69 37.82 32.22
N LEU A 23 2.84 37.14 32.15
CA LEU A 23 3.03 35.83 31.53
C LEU A 23 2.65 34.73 32.54
N ALA A 24 1.64 33.93 32.23
CA ALA A 24 1.26 32.76 33.02
C ALA A 24 1.90 31.50 32.42
N SER A 25 2.95 31.02 33.08
CA SER A 25 3.52 29.69 32.91
C SER A 25 2.79 28.72 33.84
N CYS A 26 2.16 27.67 33.30
CA CYS A 26 1.62 26.56 34.10
C CYS A 26 2.45 25.30 33.88
N THR A 27 3.28 25.01 34.88
CA THR A 27 3.89 23.72 35.18
C THR A 27 2.80 22.70 35.52
N VAL A 28 2.71 21.61 34.76
CA VAL A 28 1.91 20.44 35.13
C VAL A 28 2.80 19.44 35.83
N LEU A 29 2.48 19.21 37.10
CA LEU A 29 3.07 18.21 37.98
C LEU A 29 2.75 16.78 37.50
N LEU A 30 3.77 15.93 37.56
CA LEU A 30 3.69 14.48 37.50
C LEU A 30 2.88 13.95 38.70
N ALA A 31 1.71 13.37 38.42
CA ALA A 31 0.97 12.57 39.39
C ALA A 31 1.21 11.08 39.10
N SER A 32 1.98 10.47 40.00
CA SER A 32 2.22 9.03 40.10
C SER A 32 0.92 8.31 40.46
N CYS A 33 0.42 7.45 39.58
CA CYS A 33 -0.59 6.46 39.94
C CYS A 33 0.11 5.15 40.29
N THR A 34 -0.05 4.76 41.54
CA THR A 34 0.41 3.50 42.14
C THR A 34 -0.33 2.31 41.53
N VAL A 35 0.45 1.35 41.03
CA VAL A 35 0.00 0.03 40.62
C VAL A 35 -0.04 -0.85 41.86
N LEU A 36 -1.22 -1.39 42.21
CA LEU A 36 -1.33 -2.49 43.16
C LEU A 36 -1.48 -3.83 42.40
N PRO A 37 -0.81 -4.90 42.84
CA PRO A 37 -0.78 -6.17 42.13
C PRO A 37 -2.01 -7.02 42.45
N VAL A 38 -2.63 -7.62 41.42
CA VAL A 38 -3.57 -8.73 41.60
C VAL A 38 -2.78 -10.03 41.51
N ALA A 39 -2.89 -10.81 42.58
CA ALA A 39 -2.14 -12.03 42.84
C ALA A 39 -2.43 -13.16 41.84
N GLU A 40 -1.35 -13.84 41.45
CA GLU A 40 -1.38 -15.17 40.86
C GLU A 40 -1.97 -16.19 41.85
N ARG A 41 -2.88 -17.04 41.36
CA ARG A 41 -3.13 -18.36 41.95
C ARG A 41 -2.85 -19.41 40.88
N GLN A 42 -1.69 -20.05 41.01
CA GLN A 42 -1.48 -21.40 40.52
C GLN A 42 -1.86 -22.39 41.61
N SER A 43 -2.66 -23.40 41.26
CA SER A 43 -2.68 -24.71 41.92
C SER A 43 -3.30 -25.69 40.93
N GLY A 44 -2.48 -26.59 40.40
CA GLY A 44 -2.89 -27.61 39.45
C GLY A 44 -3.58 -28.79 40.11
N LEU A 45 -4.15 -29.65 39.26
CA LEU A 45 -4.30 -31.09 39.44
C LEU A 45 -4.80 -31.70 38.11
N ARG A 46 -3.92 -32.44 37.42
CA ARG A 46 -4.25 -33.59 36.54
C ARG A 46 -4.39 -34.83 37.45
N PRO A 47 -5.01 -35.98 37.07
CA PRO A 47 -5.02 -36.58 35.72
C PRO A 47 -6.34 -37.28 35.31
N GLY A 48 -6.42 -37.71 34.05
CA GLY A 48 -7.50 -38.57 33.56
C GLY A 48 -7.43 -38.77 32.04
N GLU A 49 -6.72 -39.82 31.63
CA GLU A 49 -6.63 -40.31 30.26
C GLU A 49 -8.01 -40.69 29.69
N ARG A 50 -8.27 -40.29 28.45
CA ARG A 50 -9.04 -41.14 27.53
C ARG A 50 -8.59 -40.86 26.09
N GLN A 51 -7.88 -41.85 25.58
CA GLN A 51 -7.39 -41.99 24.22
C GLN A 51 -8.54 -42.50 23.35
N GLU A 52 -8.95 -41.78 22.31
CA GLU A 52 -9.62 -42.43 21.16
C GLU A 52 -9.56 -41.63 19.85
N ARG A 53 -8.92 -42.28 18.86
CA ARG A 53 -9.09 -42.21 17.39
C ARG A 53 -8.74 -40.92 16.64
N GLU A 54 -7.51 -40.96 16.15
CA GLU A 54 -7.03 -40.44 14.86
C GLU A 54 -7.96 -40.84 13.68
N PRO A 55 -8.31 -39.91 12.77
CA PRO A 55 -8.77 -40.26 11.44
C PRO A 55 -7.60 -40.29 10.44
N ALA A 56 -7.62 -41.36 9.64
CA ALA A 56 -6.70 -41.76 8.58
C ALA A 56 -6.46 -40.69 7.47
N PRO A 57 -5.40 -40.84 6.63
CA PRO A 57 -4.89 -39.76 5.80
C PRO A 57 -5.76 -39.46 4.58
N SER A 58 -6.00 -38.17 4.34
CA SER A 58 -6.61 -37.67 3.10
C SER A 58 -5.72 -37.93 1.88
N PRO A 59 -6.32 -38.28 0.72
CA PRO A 59 -5.58 -38.75 -0.44
C PRO A 59 -4.74 -37.63 -1.09
N SER A 60 -3.53 -37.98 -1.50
CA SER A 60 -2.62 -37.14 -2.28
C SER A 60 -3.27 -36.68 -3.58
N VAL A 61 -3.71 -35.44 -3.63
CA VAL A 61 -4.07 -34.76 -4.88
C VAL A 61 -2.78 -34.31 -5.54
N ARG A 62 -2.39 -35.01 -6.61
CA ARG A 62 -1.40 -34.52 -7.57
C ARG A 62 -1.90 -33.17 -8.13
N PRO A 63 -1.09 -32.10 -8.19
CA PRO A 63 -1.49 -30.92 -8.91
C PRO A 63 -1.45 -31.24 -10.41
N SER A 64 -2.63 -31.50 -10.96
CA SER A 64 -2.88 -31.46 -12.40
C SER A 64 -2.53 -30.06 -12.88
N GLY A 65 -1.50 -29.95 -13.72
CA GLY A 65 -1.07 -28.68 -14.29
C GLY A 65 -2.18 -28.07 -15.14
N SER A 66 -2.83 -27.03 -14.63
CA SER A 66 -3.45 -26.00 -15.46
C SER A 66 -2.48 -24.82 -15.58
N PRO A 67 -2.38 -24.18 -16.76
CA PRO A 67 -1.47 -23.06 -16.94
C PRO A 67 -1.89 -21.94 -15.98
N ALA A 68 -0.98 -21.52 -15.12
CA ALA A 68 -1.11 -20.29 -14.35
C ALA A 68 -1.49 -19.18 -15.34
N ALA A 69 -2.64 -18.54 -15.10
CA ALA A 69 -3.02 -17.33 -15.81
C ALA A 69 -1.80 -16.40 -15.78
N SER A 70 -1.30 -16.03 -16.96
CA SER A 70 -0.19 -15.12 -17.09
C SER A 70 -0.55 -13.85 -16.32
N THR A 71 0.15 -13.63 -15.21
CA THR A 71 0.13 -12.37 -14.47
C THR A 71 1.04 -11.43 -15.25
N PRO A 72 0.54 -10.34 -15.86
CA PRO A 72 1.42 -9.27 -16.32
C PRO A 72 2.38 -8.83 -15.23
N SER A 73 3.65 -9.17 -15.41
CA SER A 73 4.76 -8.51 -14.74
C SER A 73 4.95 -7.14 -15.39
N GLY A 74 4.93 -6.04 -14.64
CA GLY A 74 4.99 -4.75 -15.33
C GLY A 74 5.31 -3.46 -14.58
N ARG A 75 5.91 -3.49 -13.38
CA ARG A 75 6.57 -2.33 -12.73
C ARG A 75 5.85 -0.98 -12.96
N ALA A 76 4.53 -0.92 -12.88
CA ALA A 76 3.82 0.30 -13.23
C ALA A 76 4.14 1.34 -12.14
N LEU A 77 4.85 2.39 -12.52
CA LEU A 77 5.28 3.46 -11.64
C LEU A 77 4.24 4.57 -11.65
N GLY A 78 3.90 5.07 -10.48
CA GLY A 78 3.24 6.36 -10.29
C GLY A 78 3.76 7.09 -9.08
N ALA A 79 3.06 8.17 -8.76
CA ALA A 79 3.29 8.94 -7.55
C ALA A 79 2.00 9.62 -7.12
N PHE A 80 1.78 9.73 -5.82
CA PHE A 80 0.78 10.64 -5.30
C PHE A 80 1.35 12.06 -5.28
N LEU A 81 0.80 12.92 -6.15
CA LEU A 81 1.29 14.29 -6.36
C LEU A 81 0.26 15.37 -5.98
N GLY A 82 -0.83 14.96 -5.36
CA GLY A 82 -1.97 15.80 -4.98
C GLY A 82 -3.29 15.19 -5.46
N PRO A 83 -4.39 15.46 -4.75
CA PRO A 83 -5.65 14.77 -4.99
C PRO A 83 -6.37 15.20 -6.28
N GLY A 84 -6.17 16.45 -6.71
CA GLY A 84 -6.94 17.10 -7.76
C GLY A 84 -6.20 17.28 -9.09
N PRO A 85 -6.63 18.26 -9.91
CA PRO A 85 -6.01 18.58 -11.20
C PRO A 85 -4.51 18.90 -11.11
N GLU A 86 -4.03 19.39 -9.96
CA GLU A 86 -2.62 19.64 -9.70
C GLU A 86 -1.79 18.36 -9.67
N GLY A 87 -2.34 17.24 -9.19
CA GLY A 87 -1.66 15.94 -9.22
C GLY A 87 -1.37 15.52 -10.66
N VAL A 88 -2.39 15.61 -11.53
CA VAL A 88 -2.26 15.31 -12.98
C VAL A 88 -1.21 16.19 -13.66
N ARG A 89 -1.18 17.49 -13.36
CA ARG A 89 -0.15 18.40 -13.94
C ARG A 89 1.25 18.03 -13.47
N ARG A 90 1.40 17.76 -12.17
CA ARG A 90 2.67 17.39 -11.55
C ARG A 90 3.19 16.05 -12.05
N MET A 91 2.33 15.12 -12.46
CA MET A 91 2.80 13.88 -13.09
C MET A 91 3.65 14.18 -14.32
N ALA A 92 3.18 15.05 -15.23
CA ALA A 92 3.95 15.43 -16.41
C ALA A 92 5.27 16.18 -16.06
N GLU A 93 5.30 16.93 -14.96
CA GLU A 93 6.51 17.58 -14.46
C GLU A 93 7.50 16.57 -13.87
N MET A 94 7.02 15.58 -13.12
CA MET A 94 7.83 14.50 -12.57
C MET A 94 8.38 13.58 -13.67
N GLU A 95 7.61 13.27 -14.72
CA GLU A 95 8.10 12.55 -15.90
C GLU A 95 9.28 13.28 -16.56
N LYS A 96 9.20 14.62 -16.71
CA LYS A 96 10.32 15.44 -17.21
C LYS A 96 11.52 15.37 -16.26
N TRP A 97 11.29 15.47 -14.95
CA TRP A 97 12.36 15.35 -13.97
C TRP A 97 13.06 13.98 -14.03
N LEU A 98 12.30 12.90 -14.31
CA LEU A 98 12.80 11.54 -14.54
C LEU A 98 13.32 11.30 -15.96
N GLY A 99 13.59 12.34 -16.76
CA GLY A 99 14.19 12.17 -18.09
C GLY A 99 13.27 11.48 -19.09
N GLY A 100 11.95 11.62 -18.93
CA GLY A 100 10.95 11.06 -19.84
C GLY A 100 10.36 9.72 -19.38
N THR A 101 10.81 9.15 -18.26
CA THR A 101 10.19 7.96 -17.68
C THR A 101 8.72 8.20 -17.40
N LYS A 102 7.85 7.37 -17.98
CA LYS A 102 6.39 7.50 -17.87
C LYS A 102 5.86 7.08 -16.50
N LEU A 103 4.99 7.91 -15.96
CA LEU A 103 4.18 7.58 -14.79
C LEU A 103 2.86 6.96 -15.29
N ARG A 104 2.84 5.63 -15.39
CA ARG A 104 1.67 4.88 -15.88
C ARG A 104 0.57 4.69 -14.83
N VAL A 105 0.78 5.14 -13.60
CA VAL A 105 -0.20 5.01 -12.52
C VAL A 105 -0.62 6.40 -12.06
N GLY A 106 -1.86 6.75 -12.35
CA GLY A 106 -2.51 7.95 -11.82
C GLY A 106 -3.16 7.59 -10.50
N HIS A 107 -2.57 8.05 -9.40
CA HIS A 107 -2.98 7.70 -8.04
C HIS A 107 -3.48 8.92 -7.27
N THR A 108 -4.64 8.76 -6.63
CA THR A 108 -5.29 9.82 -5.86
C THR A 108 -6.21 9.26 -4.76
N TYR A 109 -6.70 10.15 -3.92
CA TYR A 109 -7.55 9.86 -2.76
C TYR A 109 -8.86 10.62 -2.89
N LEU A 110 -9.97 9.93 -2.65
CA LEU A 110 -11.20 10.63 -2.34
C LEU A 110 -11.07 11.22 -0.92
N PRO A 111 -11.48 12.49 -0.72
CA PRO A 111 -11.62 13.00 0.62
C PRO A 111 -12.65 12.17 1.40
N GLY A 112 -12.47 12.05 2.71
CA GLY A 112 -13.35 11.23 3.56
C GLY A 112 -14.19 12.05 4.54
N ARG A 113 -14.38 13.36 4.34
CA ARG A 113 -15.05 14.20 5.35
C ARG A 113 -16.55 13.99 5.32
N LEU A 114 -17.13 13.99 4.13
CA LEU A 114 -18.57 13.79 3.88
C LEU A 114 -18.79 12.61 2.93
N TRP A 115 -19.98 12.03 2.94
CA TRP A 115 -20.34 10.99 1.96
C TRP A 115 -20.26 11.49 0.52
N SER A 116 -20.64 12.75 0.28
CA SER A 116 -20.51 13.39 -1.02
C SER A 116 -19.07 13.44 -1.55
N ASP A 117 -18.07 13.41 -0.67
CA ASP A 117 -16.66 13.33 -1.08
C ASP A 117 -16.34 11.91 -1.61
N ILE A 118 -16.81 10.89 -0.90
CA ILE A 118 -16.62 9.46 -1.21
C ILE A 118 -17.40 9.03 -2.46
N GLU A 119 -18.49 9.72 -2.76
CA GLU A 119 -19.29 9.46 -3.98
C GLU A 119 -18.55 9.81 -5.27
N GLY A 120 -17.36 10.42 -5.22
CA GLY A 120 -16.53 10.66 -6.40
C GLY A 120 -17.16 11.70 -7.33
N GLN A 121 -17.24 12.95 -6.85
CA GLN A 121 -17.86 14.06 -7.59
C GLN A 121 -17.32 14.17 -9.03
N PRO A 122 -18.16 14.40 -10.05
CA PRO A 122 -17.71 14.49 -11.44
C PRO A 122 -16.58 15.49 -11.67
N ALA A 123 -16.61 16.64 -10.96
CA ALA A 123 -15.57 17.66 -11.04
C ALA A 123 -14.20 17.14 -10.56
N PHE A 124 -14.18 16.27 -9.56
CA PHE A 124 -12.98 15.63 -9.03
C PHE A 124 -12.44 14.56 -10.00
N LEU A 125 -13.31 13.73 -10.57
CA LEU A 125 -12.90 12.64 -11.46
C LEU A 125 -12.47 13.12 -12.85
N ARG A 126 -13.00 14.25 -13.34
CA ARG A 126 -12.81 14.72 -14.72
C ARG A 126 -11.33 14.90 -15.15
N PRO A 127 -10.42 15.50 -14.35
CA PRO A 127 -9.00 15.58 -14.68
C PRO A 127 -8.34 14.21 -14.85
N TRP A 128 -8.59 13.30 -13.92
CA TRP A 128 -8.06 11.94 -13.94
C TRP A 128 -8.61 11.13 -15.12
N ALA A 129 -9.90 11.30 -15.43
CA ALA A 129 -10.52 10.70 -16.60
C ALA A 129 -9.91 11.21 -17.92
N ARG A 130 -9.54 12.50 -18.00
CA ARG A 130 -8.81 13.02 -19.18
C ARG A 130 -7.42 12.44 -19.27
N TRP A 131 -6.68 12.36 -18.16
CA TRP A 131 -5.37 11.74 -18.11
C TRP A 131 -5.43 10.27 -18.57
N ARG A 132 -6.34 9.47 -18.01
CA ARG A 132 -6.54 8.06 -18.37
C ARG A 132 -6.92 7.85 -19.84
N ARG A 133 -7.64 8.80 -20.46
CA ARG A 133 -7.97 8.73 -21.90
C ARG A 133 -6.83 9.14 -22.82
N ALA A 134 -5.94 10.00 -22.35
CA ALA A 134 -4.76 10.41 -23.12
C ALA A 134 -3.75 9.27 -23.24
N ASP A 135 -3.72 8.36 -22.26
CA ASP A 135 -2.91 7.13 -22.30
C ASP A 135 -3.75 5.91 -21.88
N PRO A 136 -4.25 5.11 -22.86
CA PRO A 136 -5.04 3.92 -22.59
C PRO A 136 -4.27 2.81 -21.86
N THR A 137 -2.95 2.91 -21.76
CA THR A 137 -2.09 1.94 -21.05
C THR A 137 -1.96 2.25 -19.55
N GLY A 138 -2.34 3.46 -19.14
CA GLY A 138 -2.28 3.90 -17.74
C GLY A 138 -3.29 3.17 -16.84
N LEU A 139 -2.91 2.97 -15.58
CA LEU A 139 -3.77 2.49 -14.50
C LEU A 139 -4.26 3.70 -13.70
N PHE A 140 -5.56 3.79 -13.46
CA PHE A 140 -6.11 4.73 -12.48
C PHE A 140 -6.35 4.01 -11.15
N VAL A 141 -5.67 4.48 -10.11
CA VAL A 141 -5.72 3.94 -8.74
C VAL A 141 -6.38 4.98 -7.84
N LEU A 142 -7.42 4.57 -7.13
CA LEU A 142 -8.21 5.45 -6.28
C LEU A 142 -8.33 4.90 -4.87
N ASN A 143 -7.76 5.60 -3.89
CA ASN A 143 -8.00 5.32 -2.48
C ASN A 143 -9.39 5.82 -2.08
N VAL A 144 -10.21 4.91 -1.53
CA VAL A 144 -11.62 5.15 -1.22
C VAL A 144 -11.88 4.86 0.26
N PRO A 145 -12.23 5.88 1.07
CA PRO A 145 -12.62 5.65 2.46
C PRO A 145 -13.87 4.77 2.52
N MET A 146 -13.93 3.86 3.48
CA MET A 146 -15.18 3.13 3.75
C MET A 146 -16.14 3.92 4.64
N GLN A 147 -15.75 5.08 5.16
CA GLN A 147 -16.55 5.82 6.12
C GLN A 147 -16.34 7.32 5.98
N ALA A 148 -17.45 8.08 5.95
CA ALA A 148 -17.40 9.54 6.08
C ALA A 148 -16.93 9.93 7.49
N ARG A 149 -16.40 11.15 7.62
CA ARG A 149 -15.63 11.62 8.80
C ARG A 149 -14.40 10.75 9.05
N ASN A 150 -13.73 10.31 7.98
CA ASN A 150 -12.72 9.27 8.04
C ASN A 150 -11.58 9.57 9.02
N GLU A 151 -11.18 10.82 9.19
CA GLU A 151 -10.09 11.22 10.10
C GLU A 151 -10.60 11.94 11.37
N ALA A 152 -11.87 11.76 11.72
CA ALA A 152 -12.46 12.47 12.87
C ALA A 152 -12.05 11.91 14.24
N ARG A 153 -11.12 10.94 14.30
CA ARG A 153 -10.59 10.34 15.54
C ARG A 153 -11.69 9.84 16.48
N LEU A 154 -12.65 9.09 15.92
CA LEU A 154 -13.75 8.53 16.70
C LEU A 154 -13.26 7.41 17.62
N ASP A 155 -13.88 7.30 18.79
CA ASP A 155 -13.66 6.20 19.74
C ASP A 155 -14.12 4.84 19.18
N ASP A 156 -13.73 3.77 19.87
CA ASP A 156 -13.98 2.39 19.46
C ASP A 156 -15.46 2.00 19.51
N GLU A 157 -16.24 2.55 20.44
CA GLU A 157 -17.67 2.27 20.52
C GLU A 157 -18.38 2.81 19.29
N ARG A 158 -18.06 4.06 18.91
CA ARG A 158 -18.64 4.69 17.74
C ARG A 158 -18.19 4.02 16.45
N VAL A 159 -16.91 3.65 16.33
CA VAL A 159 -16.43 2.90 15.16
C VAL A 159 -17.10 1.53 15.05
N ARG A 160 -17.24 0.79 16.16
CA ARG A 160 -17.96 -0.49 16.17
C ARG A 160 -19.39 -0.36 15.64
N ALA A 161 -20.12 0.66 16.10
CA ALA A 161 -21.47 0.92 15.63
C ALA A 161 -21.49 1.19 14.11
N LEU A 162 -20.61 2.07 13.62
CA LEU A 162 -20.51 2.39 12.18
C LEU A 162 -20.13 1.17 11.33
N LEU A 163 -19.19 0.34 11.76
CA LEU A 163 -18.84 -0.90 11.05
C LEU A 163 -20.03 -1.85 10.93
N ARG A 164 -20.87 -1.96 11.98
CA ARG A 164 -22.08 -2.78 11.97
C ARG A 164 -23.18 -2.21 11.08
N GLU A 165 -23.33 -0.88 11.07
CA GLU A 165 -24.25 -0.20 10.15
C GLU A 165 -23.82 -0.42 8.68
N GLY A 166 -22.52 -0.32 8.41
CA GLY A 166 -21.94 -0.64 7.10
C GLY A 166 -22.15 -2.10 6.70
N ALA A 167 -21.90 -3.04 7.63
CA ALA A 167 -22.16 -4.46 7.40
C ALA A 167 -23.65 -4.77 7.12
N ALA A 168 -24.56 -4.02 7.74
CA ALA A 168 -26.00 -4.09 7.47
C ALA A 168 -26.39 -3.44 6.12
N GLY A 169 -25.48 -2.73 5.46
CA GLY A 169 -25.66 -2.11 4.15
C GLY A 169 -26.26 -0.71 4.18
N ARG A 170 -26.21 -0.02 5.33
CA ARG A 170 -26.75 1.35 5.44
C ARG A 170 -26.08 2.35 4.50
N PHE A 171 -24.85 2.07 4.07
CA PHE A 171 -24.03 2.98 3.26
C PHE A 171 -23.88 2.53 1.79
N ASP A 172 -24.53 1.44 1.38
CA ASP A 172 -24.43 0.86 0.03
C ASP A 172 -24.70 1.89 -1.08
N ALA A 173 -25.68 2.76 -0.88
CA ALA A 173 -26.07 3.76 -1.86
C ALA A 173 -24.89 4.67 -2.27
N HIS A 174 -24.02 5.04 -1.33
CA HIS A 174 -22.87 5.90 -1.60
C HIS A 174 -21.84 5.21 -2.50
N PHE A 175 -21.55 3.94 -2.24
CA PHE A 175 -20.61 3.16 -3.08
C PHE A 175 -21.19 2.82 -4.45
N ARG A 176 -22.51 2.60 -4.53
CA ARG A 176 -23.21 2.47 -5.83
C ARG A 176 -23.10 3.76 -6.65
N THR A 177 -23.25 4.92 -6.00
CA THR A 177 -23.08 6.22 -6.64
C THR A 177 -21.64 6.42 -7.12
N LEU A 178 -20.64 6.11 -6.29
CA LEU A 178 -19.23 6.15 -6.69
C LEU A 178 -18.97 5.27 -7.92
N ALA A 179 -19.39 4.00 -7.88
CA ALA A 179 -19.23 3.07 -9.00
C ALA A 179 -19.86 3.61 -10.29
N ARG A 180 -21.09 4.14 -10.23
CA ARG A 180 -21.74 4.79 -11.38
C ARG A 180 -20.97 6.02 -11.87
N ASN A 181 -20.42 6.82 -10.97
CA ASN A 181 -19.63 8.01 -11.33
C ASN A 181 -18.33 7.63 -12.05
N LEU A 182 -17.63 6.60 -11.57
CA LEU A 182 -16.43 6.07 -12.23
C LEU A 182 -16.75 5.52 -13.63
N VAL A 183 -17.81 4.72 -13.78
CA VAL A 183 -18.22 4.20 -15.09
C VAL A 183 -18.58 5.34 -16.04
N ARG A 184 -19.40 6.32 -15.61
CA ARG A 184 -19.77 7.49 -16.42
C ARG A 184 -18.56 8.33 -16.82
N ALA A 185 -17.55 8.41 -15.97
CA ALA A 185 -16.29 9.10 -16.27
C ALA A 185 -15.39 8.34 -17.24
N ARG A 186 -15.77 7.12 -17.67
CA ARG A 186 -14.94 6.17 -18.43
C ARG A 186 -13.69 5.73 -17.65
N LEU A 187 -13.85 5.57 -16.34
CA LEU A 187 -12.87 5.02 -15.39
C LEU A 187 -13.33 3.64 -14.88
N ALA A 188 -14.01 2.87 -15.73
CA ALA A 188 -14.66 1.63 -15.34
C ALA A 188 -13.69 0.51 -14.91
N ASP A 189 -12.39 0.65 -15.22
CA ASP A 189 -11.31 -0.28 -14.88
C ASP A 189 -10.43 0.22 -13.71
N THR A 190 -10.96 1.12 -12.88
CA THR A 190 -10.27 1.66 -11.70
C THR A 190 -9.81 0.56 -10.74
N VAL A 191 -8.57 0.65 -10.27
CA VAL A 191 -8.09 -0.08 -9.09
C VAL A 191 -8.51 0.70 -7.85
N VAL A 192 -9.39 0.12 -7.05
CA VAL A 192 -9.98 0.73 -5.85
C VAL A 192 -9.23 0.23 -4.63
N VAL A 193 -8.43 1.10 -4.02
CA VAL A 193 -7.79 0.86 -2.72
C VAL A 193 -8.80 1.24 -1.64
N LEU A 194 -9.73 0.32 -1.38
CA LEU A 194 -10.79 0.54 -0.42
C LEU A 194 -10.20 0.52 1.00
N GLY A 195 -10.67 1.36 1.91
CA GLY A 195 -10.36 1.27 3.35
C GLY A 195 -8.89 0.97 3.71
N TRP A 196 -7.93 1.66 3.08
CA TRP A 196 -6.48 1.44 3.24
C TRP A 196 -6.02 1.60 4.70
N GLU A 197 -4.88 1.01 5.06
CA GLU A 197 -4.29 1.08 6.40
C GLU A 197 -5.26 0.69 7.54
N MET A 198 -6.18 -0.24 7.26
CA MET A 198 -7.23 -0.62 8.20
C MET A 198 -6.69 -1.24 9.50
N ASN A 199 -5.45 -1.72 9.51
CA ASN A 199 -4.82 -2.30 10.69
C ASN A 199 -4.36 -1.25 11.72
N GLY A 200 -4.35 0.03 11.37
CA GLY A 200 -4.02 1.12 12.28
C GLY A 200 -5.22 1.72 13.01
N THR A 201 -5.01 2.90 13.60
CA THR A 201 -6.02 3.62 14.39
C THR A 201 -6.43 4.98 13.81
N THR A 202 -5.69 5.48 12.82
CA THR A 202 -5.86 6.81 12.21
C THR A 202 -7.25 7.02 11.62
N TYR A 203 -7.73 6.02 10.88
CA TYR A 203 -8.95 6.14 10.11
C TYR A 203 -10.16 5.56 10.84
N THR A 204 -11.33 6.11 10.55
CA THR A 204 -12.61 5.65 11.10
C THR A 204 -13.01 4.31 10.49
N HIS A 205 -12.56 4.03 9.26
CA HIS A 205 -12.73 2.72 8.62
C HIS A 205 -11.81 1.61 9.16
N ARG A 206 -11.05 1.86 10.22
CA ARG A 206 -10.16 0.87 10.84
C ARG A 206 -10.89 -0.44 11.17
N CYS A 207 -10.15 -1.54 11.07
CA CYS A 207 -10.66 -2.90 11.21
C CYS A 207 -10.93 -3.31 12.65
N ALA A 208 -10.03 -2.95 13.57
CA ALA A 208 -10.36 -2.95 14.98
C ALA A 208 -11.32 -1.78 15.26
N PRO A 209 -12.38 -1.96 16.07
CA PRO A 209 -12.47 -2.99 17.10
C PRO A 209 -13.44 -4.12 16.75
N ASP A 210 -13.97 -4.19 15.52
CA ASP A 210 -14.89 -5.25 15.07
C ASP A 210 -14.48 -5.85 13.71
N PRO A 211 -13.43 -6.70 13.68
CA PRO A 211 -12.94 -7.28 12.42
C PRO A 211 -13.99 -8.13 11.68
N ARG A 212 -14.98 -8.67 12.40
CA ARG A 212 -16.09 -9.42 11.79
C ARG A 212 -17.00 -8.47 11.01
N ALA A 213 -17.44 -7.38 11.64
CA ALA A 213 -18.25 -6.37 10.97
C ALA A 213 -17.47 -5.67 9.84
N TRP A 214 -16.17 -5.38 10.04
CA TRP A 214 -15.31 -4.81 9.00
C TRP A 214 -15.29 -5.68 7.74
N LYS A 215 -15.07 -7.00 7.88
CA LYS A 215 -15.05 -7.92 6.73
C LYS A 215 -16.39 -7.99 6.02
N ALA A 216 -17.48 -8.06 6.78
CA ALA A 216 -18.82 -8.04 6.21
C ALA A 216 -19.09 -6.73 5.45
N TYR A 217 -18.69 -5.59 6.02
CA TYR A 217 -18.84 -4.29 5.39
C TYR A 217 -18.01 -4.17 4.11
N TRP A 218 -16.73 -4.57 4.12
CA TRP A 218 -15.89 -4.58 2.92
C TRP A 218 -16.53 -5.37 1.78
N ARG A 219 -16.96 -6.60 2.06
CA ARG A 219 -17.62 -7.47 1.08
C ARG A 219 -18.91 -6.84 0.54
N ARG A 220 -19.66 -6.13 1.39
CA ARG A 220 -20.88 -5.41 1.00
C ARG A 220 -20.58 -4.29 0.01
N VAL A 221 -19.54 -3.49 0.27
CA VAL A 221 -19.08 -2.44 -0.65
C VAL A 221 -18.66 -3.03 -1.99
N VAL A 222 -17.80 -4.05 -1.98
CA VAL A 222 -17.32 -4.74 -3.19
C VAL A 222 -18.49 -5.27 -4.02
N THR A 223 -19.42 -5.98 -3.38
CA THR A 223 -20.62 -6.53 -4.04
C THR A 223 -21.46 -5.43 -4.67
N THR A 224 -21.69 -4.34 -3.93
CA THR A 224 -22.49 -3.20 -4.39
C THR A 224 -21.87 -2.51 -5.60
N MET A 225 -20.56 -2.30 -5.58
CA MET A 225 -19.84 -1.67 -6.69
C MET A 225 -19.78 -2.60 -7.91
N ARG A 226 -19.55 -3.91 -7.70
CA ARG A 226 -19.52 -4.92 -8.79
C ARG A 226 -20.87 -5.11 -9.48
N ALA A 227 -21.98 -4.82 -8.80
CA ALA A 227 -23.32 -4.87 -9.37
C ALA A 227 -23.65 -3.71 -10.34
N VAL A 228 -22.78 -2.69 -10.46
CA VAL A 228 -22.98 -1.61 -11.41
C VAL A 228 -22.57 -2.04 -12.82
N GLU A 229 -23.48 -1.91 -13.77
CA GLU A 229 -23.24 -2.26 -15.17
C GLU A 229 -22.03 -1.52 -15.77
N GLY A 230 -21.25 -2.23 -16.59
CA GLY A 230 -20.08 -1.70 -17.27
C GLY A 230 -18.82 -1.60 -16.41
N GLN A 231 -18.90 -1.88 -15.11
CA GLN A 231 -17.74 -1.86 -14.21
C GLN A 231 -16.80 -3.05 -14.46
N ARG A 232 -15.50 -2.80 -14.28
CA ARG A 232 -14.40 -3.77 -14.29
C ARG A 232 -13.36 -3.40 -13.21
N PHE A 233 -13.83 -2.91 -12.07
CA PHE A 233 -12.99 -2.50 -10.96
C PHE A 233 -12.21 -3.68 -10.39
N ARG A 234 -11.03 -3.38 -9.85
CA ARG A 234 -10.23 -4.29 -9.04
C ARG A 234 -10.15 -3.74 -7.63
N PHE A 235 -10.32 -4.57 -6.62
CA PHE A 235 -10.24 -4.18 -5.22
C PHE A 235 -8.89 -4.55 -4.64
N ASP A 236 -8.17 -3.53 -4.17
CA ASP A 236 -6.85 -3.64 -3.58
C ASP A 236 -6.96 -3.59 -2.05
N PHE A 237 -6.60 -4.68 -1.39
CA PHE A 237 -6.53 -4.75 0.08
C PHE A 237 -5.13 -4.35 0.53
N ALA A 238 -5.01 -3.13 1.06
CA ALA A 238 -3.73 -2.50 1.39
C ALA A 238 -3.66 -2.10 2.88
N PRO A 239 -3.04 -2.93 3.74
CA PRO A 239 -2.72 -2.55 5.11
C PRO A 239 -1.45 -1.69 5.18
N SER A 240 -1.20 -1.05 6.33
CA SER A 240 0.13 -0.53 6.68
C SER A 240 1.08 -1.67 6.99
N ARG A 241 2.36 -1.52 6.64
CA ARG A 241 3.42 -2.50 6.97
C ARG A 241 3.48 -2.79 8.47
N GLY A 242 3.62 -4.07 8.79
CA GLY A 242 3.77 -4.56 10.16
C GLY A 242 2.43 -4.81 10.83
N ARG A 243 2.46 -5.00 12.15
CA ARG A 243 1.25 -5.31 12.93
C ARG A 243 0.32 -4.11 13.07
N ASP A 244 0.88 -2.94 13.36
CA ASP A 244 0.16 -1.78 13.89
C ASP A 244 -0.77 -2.19 15.07
N ALA A 245 -2.05 -1.79 15.09
CA ALA A 245 -2.98 -2.10 16.17
C ALA A 245 -3.54 -3.53 16.10
N ILE A 246 -3.71 -4.10 14.90
CA ILE A 246 -4.24 -5.45 14.70
C ILE A 246 -3.53 -6.15 13.53
N PRO A 247 -3.11 -7.43 13.64
CA PRO A 247 -2.62 -8.19 12.50
C PRO A 247 -3.54 -8.05 11.27
N TRP A 248 -3.05 -7.46 10.18
CA TRP A 248 -3.87 -7.14 9.02
C TRP A 248 -4.51 -8.39 8.38
N THR A 249 -3.90 -9.57 8.55
CA THR A 249 -4.47 -10.85 8.10
C THR A 249 -5.80 -11.18 8.78
N ARG A 250 -6.08 -10.66 9.99
CA ARG A 250 -7.38 -10.82 10.67
C ARG A 250 -8.50 -10.03 9.98
N CYS A 251 -8.11 -9.01 9.23
CA CYS A 251 -9.01 -8.15 8.47
C CYS A 251 -9.24 -8.68 7.06
N TYR A 252 -8.45 -9.63 6.55
CA TYR A 252 -8.60 -10.11 5.17
C TYR A 252 -10.03 -10.64 4.88
N PRO A 253 -10.78 -10.07 3.91
CA PRO A 253 -12.20 -10.36 3.68
C PRO A 253 -12.48 -11.58 2.78
N GLY A 254 -11.44 -12.23 2.25
CA GLY A 254 -11.51 -13.44 1.43
C GLY A 254 -11.14 -13.22 -0.04
N ASP A 255 -10.70 -14.30 -0.69
CA ASP A 255 -10.12 -14.29 -2.05
C ASP A 255 -11.10 -13.84 -3.13
N ASP A 256 -12.39 -14.07 -2.93
CA ASP A 256 -13.44 -13.67 -3.86
C ASP A 256 -13.72 -12.17 -3.83
N ALA A 257 -13.37 -11.48 -2.74
CA ALA A 257 -13.61 -10.06 -2.54
C ALA A 257 -12.36 -9.18 -2.74
N VAL A 258 -11.19 -9.77 -2.98
CA VAL A 258 -9.91 -9.07 -3.16
C VAL A 258 -9.27 -9.47 -4.47
N ASP A 259 -8.90 -8.49 -5.28
CA ASP A 259 -8.27 -8.70 -6.59
C ASP A 259 -6.75 -8.48 -6.53
N VAL A 260 -6.29 -7.59 -5.65
CA VAL A 260 -4.87 -7.22 -5.46
C VAL A 260 -4.55 -7.17 -3.98
N LEU A 261 -3.35 -7.64 -3.60
CA LEU A 261 -2.84 -7.51 -2.24
C LEU A 261 -1.79 -6.41 -2.19
N GLY A 262 -2.18 -5.25 -1.68
CA GLY A 262 -1.31 -4.10 -1.49
C GLY A 262 -0.63 -4.06 -0.13
N MET A 263 0.24 -3.07 0.04
CA MET A 263 0.87 -2.72 1.30
C MET A 263 1.35 -1.28 1.25
N ASP A 264 1.06 -0.51 2.29
CA ASP A 264 1.57 0.84 2.48
C ASP A 264 2.84 0.79 3.34
N ALA A 265 3.96 1.30 2.82
CA ALA A 265 5.29 1.07 3.38
C ALA A 265 6.16 2.33 3.46
N TYR A 266 6.33 2.85 4.67
CA TYR A 266 7.23 3.98 4.97
C TYR A 266 8.42 3.54 5.82
N ASP A 267 9.54 4.27 5.76
CA ASP A 267 10.72 3.98 6.60
C ASP A 267 10.55 4.43 8.05
N GLN A 268 9.80 3.60 8.77
CA GLN A 268 9.48 3.78 10.18
C GLN A 268 9.40 2.43 10.91
N PRO A 269 9.42 2.36 12.25
CA PRO A 269 9.81 3.43 13.16
C PRO A 269 11.25 3.90 12.91
N GLU A 270 11.62 4.98 13.60
CA GLU A 270 12.98 5.52 13.53
C GLU A 270 14.02 4.44 13.89
N GLY A 271 15.11 4.38 13.13
CA GLY A 271 16.21 3.44 13.33
C GLY A 271 15.99 2.02 12.79
N MET A 272 14.78 1.65 12.34
CA MET A 272 14.53 0.33 11.78
C MET A 272 15.09 0.19 10.36
N SER A 273 16.00 -0.77 10.18
CA SER A 273 16.61 -1.09 8.88
C SER A 273 15.61 -1.70 7.90
N PHE A 274 15.91 -1.64 6.60
CA PHE A 274 15.05 -2.27 5.59
C PHE A 274 14.91 -3.78 5.80
N ASP A 275 15.99 -4.48 6.16
CA ASP A 275 15.97 -5.93 6.41
C ASP A 275 15.09 -6.31 7.63
N GLU A 276 14.98 -5.42 8.62
CA GLU A 276 14.04 -5.60 9.72
C GLU A 276 12.60 -5.39 9.27
N GLN A 277 12.31 -4.37 8.45
CA GLN A 277 10.99 -4.14 7.85
C GLN A 277 10.54 -5.31 6.95
N VAL A 278 11.49 -6.02 6.34
CA VAL A 278 11.22 -7.25 5.58
C VAL A 278 10.83 -8.41 6.50
N ARG A 279 11.60 -8.64 7.56
CA ARG A 279 11.51 -9.83 8.42
C ARG A 279 10.50 -9.72 9.57
N GLU A 280 10.09 -8.51 9.93
CA GLU A 280 9.16 -8.33 11.05
C GLU A 280 7.84 -9.10 10.81
N PRO A 281 7.14 -9.48 11.88
CA PRO A 281 5.79 -10.02 11.76
C PRO A 281 4.88 -9.07 10.99
N TYR A 282 4.19 -9.60 9.98
CA TYR A 282 3.27 -8.83 9.12
C TYR A 282 3.96 -7.75 8.26
N GLY A 283 5.30 -7.82 8.13
CA GLY A 283 6.13 -6.95 7.29
C GLY A 283 6.12 -7.30 5.79
N LEU A 284 7.13 -6.84 5.05
CA LEU A 284 7.17 -6.97 3.58
C LEU A 284 7.24 -8.43 3.11
N GLN A 285 8.00 -9.30 3.77
CA GLN A 285 8.05 -10.72 3.37
C GLN A 285 6.71 -11.41 3.64
N ALA A 286 6.08 -11.13 4.78
CA ALA A 286 4.78 -11.70 5.12
C ALA A 286 3.69 -11.31 4.11
N HIS A 287 3.75 -10.08 3.58
CA HIS A 287 2.90 -9.59 2.49
C HIS A 287 3.09 -10.39 1.20
N VAL A 288 4.33 -10.54 0.74
CA VAL A 288 4.66 -11.32 -0.46
C VAL A 288 4.22 -12.76 -0.33
N ASP A 289 4.51 -13.40 0.81
CA ASP A 289 4.16 -14.80 1.02
C ASP A 289 2.64 -14.99 1.10
N PHE A 290 1.93 -14.04 1.71
CA PHE A 290 0.47 -14.08 1.75
C PHE A 290 -0.13 -13.91 0.36
N ALA A 291 0.36 -12.97 -0.44
CA ALA A 291 -0.09 -12.82 -1.82
C ALA A 291 0.16 -14.07 -2.67
N ALA A 292 1.33 -14.69 -2.53
CA ALA A 292 1.65 -15.94 -3.21
C ALA A 292 0.72 -17.08 -2.79
N ARG A 293 0.45 -17.26 -1.49
CA ARG A 293 -0.48 -18.29 -0.99
C ARG A 293 -1.91 -18.10 -1.50
N HIS A 294 -2.35 -16.86 -1.68
CA HIS A 294 -3.69 -16.53 -2.15
C HIS A 294 -3.78 -16.33 -3.68
N GLY A 295 -2.67 -16.51 -4.40
CA GLY A 295 -2.61 -16.36 -5.85
C GLY A 295 -2.97 -14.95 -6.34
N LYS A 296 -2.60 -13.91 -5.59
CA LYS A 296 -2.93 -12.51 -5.90
C LYS A 296 -1.70 -11.72 -6.35
N PRO A 297 -1.85 -10.77 -7.29
CA PRO A 297 -0.80 -9.82 -7.59
C PRO A 297 -0.53 -8.89 -6.39
N LEU A 298 0.71 -8.42 -6.31
CA LEU A 298 1.16 -7.44 -5.32
C LEU A 298 0.94 -6.01 -5.81
N SER A 299 0.76 -5.07 -4.89
CA SER A 299 0.91 -3.63 -5.15
C SER A 299 1.57 -2.92 -3.97
N TYR A 300 2.05 -1.70 -4.22
CA TYR A 300 2.45 -0.75 -3.18
C TYR A 300 1.72 0.57 -3.43
N PRO A 301 0.46 0.71 -2.95
CA PRO A 301 -0.32 1.93 -3.13
C PRO A 301 0.33 3.14 -2.47
N GLU A 302 1.07 2.92 -1.40
CA GLU A 302 1.92 3.95 -0.81
C GLU A 302 3.28 3.39 -0.44
N TRP A 303 4.31 4.14 -0.78
CA TRP A 303 5.58 4.04 -0.08
C TRP A 303 6.31 5.38 -0.10
N GLY A 304 7.27 5.54 0.79
CA GLY A 304 8.08 6.75 0.84
C GLY A 304 8.91 6.86 2.10
N LEU A 305 9.53 8.01 2.27
CA LEU A 305 10.29 8.36 3.47
C LEU A 305 9.34 8.78 4.60
N PHE A 306 9.81 8.85 5.83
CA PHE A 306 9.05 9.35 6.96
C PHE A 306 9.97 9.68 8.13
N ARG A 307 10.17 8.73 9.07
CA ARG A 307 10.81 9.01 10.36
C ARG A 307 12.33 8.95 10.31
N ASN A 308 12.90 8.25 9.33
CA ASN A 308 14.35 8.21 9.12
C ASN A 308 14.87 9.34 8.21
N GLY A 309 14.01 10.26 7.76
CA GLY A 309 14.42 11.45 7.00
C GLY A 309 14.97 11.13 5.60
N ASP A 310 16.06 11.79 5.21
CA ASP A 310 16.71 11.58 3.91
C ASP A 310 17.44 10.22 3.85
N ASN A 311 16.69 9.17 3.52
CA ASN A 311 17.15 7.79 3.58
C ASN A 311 17.29 7.13 2.19
N ALA A 312 18.42 7.41 1.54
CA ALA A 312 18.73 6.86 0.22
C ALA A 312 18.83 5.32 0.20
N GLU A 313 19.24 4.70 1.31
CA GLU A 313 19.31 3.24 1.42
C GLU A 313 17.92 2.61 1.37
N TYR A 314 16.94 3.18 2.07
CA TYR A 314 15.56 2.72 2.00
C TYR A 314 14.98 2.83 0.59
N VAL A 315 15.17 3.97 -0.08
CA VAL A 315 14.71 4.15 -1.48
C VAL A 315 15.32 3.10 -2.40
N ARG A 316 16.64 2.87 -2.31
CA ARG A 316 17.33 1.85 -3.11
C ARG A 316 16.75 0.46 -2.83
N SER A 317 16.52 0.15 -1.57
CA SER A 317 16.06 -1.17 -1.12
C SER A 317 14.62 -1.45 -1.53
N MET A 318 13.72 -0.47 -1.41
CA MET A 318 12.35 -0.58 -1.91
C MET A 318 12.30 -0.74 -3.44
N LEU A 319 13.09 0.04 -4.19
CA LEU A 319 13.17 -0.12 -5.64
C LEU A 319 13.73 -1.50 -6.04
N GLY A 320 14.74 -2.01 -5.34
CA GLY A 320 15.26 -3.36 -5.51
C GLY A 320 14.24 -4.44 -5.14
N TRP A 321 13.48 -4.24 -4.07
CA TRP A 321 12.40 -5.13 -3.64
C TRP A 321 11.30 -5.24 -4.71
N MET A 322 10.83 -4.10 -5.22
CA MET A 322 9.83 -4.07 -6.28
C MET A 322 10.37 -4.59 -7.62
N ASP A 323 11.67 -4.43 -7.88
CA ASP A 323 12.30 -5.08 -9.02
C ASP A 323 12.32 -6.62 -8.88
N ARG A 324 12.50 -7.15 -7.67
CA ARG A 324 12.46 -8.61 -7.44
C ARG A 324 11.05 -9.18 -7.51
N HIS A 325 10.09 -8.53 -6.85
CA HIS A 325 8.74 -9.06 -6.67
C HIS A 325 7.73 -8.61 -7.73
N LYS A 326 8.10 -7.65 -8.59
CA LYS A 326 7.33 -7.21 -9.76
C LYS A 326 5.86 -6.90 -9.43
N PRO A 327 5.55 -5.98 -8.49
CA PRO A 327 4.16 -5.63 -8.19
C PRO A 327 3.45 -5.13 -9.45
N LEU A 328 2.12 -5.32 -9.48
CA LEU A 328 1.22 -4.78 -10.50
C LEU A 328 1.48 -3.29 -10.70
N TYR A 329 1.57 -2.57 -9.59
CA TYR A 329 1.93 -1.16 -9.58
C TYR A 329 2.57 -0.75 -8.25
N GLN A 330 3.22 0.40 -8.26
CA GLN A 330 3.73 1.08 -7.09
C GLN A 330 3.64 2.60 -7.24
N THR A 331 3.39 3.29 -6.14
CA THR A 331 3.21 4.73 -6.09
C THR A 331 3.95 5.32 -4.90
N ILE A 332 4.88 6.24 -5.18
CA ILE A 332 5.58 6.99 -4.13
C ILE A 332 4.74 8.18 -3.66
N SER A 333 4.64 8.40 -2.35
CA SER A 333 3.95 9.56 -1.77
C SER A 333 4.86 10.79 -1.81
N ASP A 334 4.59 11.75 -2.69
CA ASP A 334 5.53 12.83 -3.00
C ASP A 334 5.11 14.21 -2.45
N TYR A 335 5.30 14.35 -1.15
CA TYR A 335 5.22 15.59 -0.35
C TYR A 335 6.06 15.41 0.93
N CYS A 336 6.50 16.48 1.60
CA CYS A 336 7.28 16.32 2.83
C CYS A 336 6.45 15.72 3.99
N PRO A 337 7.01 14.81 4.79
CA PRO A 337 8.41 14.34 4.78
C PRO A 337 8.71 13.18 3.83
N HIS A 338 7.72 12.66 3.10
CA HIS A 338 7.79 11.38 2.39
C HIS A 338 8.46 11.40 1.01
N GLY A 339 8.33 12.52 0.31
CA GLY A 339 8.67 12.62 -1.11
C GLY A 339 10.16 12.66 -1.41
N VAL A 340 10.47 12.41 -2.67
CA VAL A 340 11.81 12.45 -3.25
C VAL A 340 11.95 13.53 -4.32
N TRP A 341 10.86 14.07 -4.86
CA TRP A 341 10.91 15.12 -5.87
C TRP A 341 10.46 16.46 -5.29
N ARG A 342 9.29 16.52 -4.66
CA ARG A 342 8.76 17.76 -4.07
C ARG A 342 9.30 18.06 -2.68
N CYS A 343 9.84 17.06 -1.97
CA CYS A 343 10.45 17.30 -0.67
C CYS A 343 11.95 17.59 -0.81
N ARG A 344 12.31 18.87 -0.70
CA ARG A 344 13.72 19.32 -0.79
C ARG A 344 14.59 18.87 0.37
N SER A 345 13.98 18.44 1.48
CA SER A 345 14.70 17.94 2.66
C SER A 345 15.28 16.54 2.48
N ASN A 346 15.01 15.86 1.35
CA ASN A 346 15.48 14.51 1.07
C ASN A 346 16.44 14.42 -0.14
N PRO A 347 17.48 15.27 -0.24
CA PRO A 347 18.30 15.41 -1.46
C PRO A 347 19.03 14.14 -1.90
N THR A 348 19.50 13.31 -0.95
CA THR A 348 20.23 12.07 -1.26
C THR A 348 19.29 11.01 -1.81
N SER A 349 18.10 10.91 -1.23
CA SER A 349 16.99 10.06 -1.69
C SER A 349 16.45 10.52 -3.04
N SER A 350 16.34 11.83 -3.25
CA SER A 350 16.03 12.43 -4.56
C SER A 350 17.02 11.96 -5.63
N LYS A 351 18.32 12.09 -5.37
CA LYS A 351 19.37 11.65 -6.30
C LYS A 351 19.25 10.14 -6.58
N THR A 352 19.07 9.32 -5.54
CA THR A 352 18.97 7.87 -5.67
C THR A 352 17.76 7.43 -6.47
N PHE A 353 16.58 7.96 -6.16
CA PHE A 353 15.34 7.67 -6.88
C PHE A 353 15.45 8.08 -8.34
N ARG A 354 15.94 9.31 -8.59
CA ARG A 354 16.12 9.82 -9.95
C ARG A 354 17.09 8.95 -10.73
N MET A 355 18.28 8.65 -10.20
CA MET A 355 19.27 7.81 -10.90
C MET A 355 18.73 6.43 -11.26
N ALA A 356 17.97 5.79 -10.37
CA ALA A 356 17.41 4.47 -10.62
C ALA A 356 16.29 4.45 -11.67
N LEU A 357 15.57 5.58 -11.82
CA LEU A 357 14.37 5.67 -12.67
C LEU A 357 14.51 6.69 -13.80
N PHE A 358 15.69 7.26 -14.04
CA PHE A 358 15.89 8.23 -15.12
C PHE A 358 15.88 7.54 -16.48
N ALA A 359 15.18 8.14 -17.45
CA ALA A 359 15.12 7.71 -18.85
C ALA A 359 14.88 6.20 -19.04
N GLN A 360 14.01 5.62 -18.21
CA GLN A 360 13.65 4.21 -18.32
C GLN A 360 12.83 3.99 -19.59
N PRO A 361 13.13 2.93 -20.35
CA PRO A 361 12.34 2.59 -21.52
C PRO A 361 10.92 2.24 -21.08
N GLU A 362 9.93 2.54 -21.93
CA GLU A 362 8.56 2.11 -21.69
C GLU A 362 8.50 0.57 -21.67
N PRO A 363 8.14 -0.06 -20.53
CA PRO A 363 8.02 -1.51 -20.49
C PRO A 363 6.85 -1.96 -21.37
N PRO A 364 6.90 -3.16 -21.98
CA PRO A 364 5.81 -3.65 -22.82
C PRO A 364 4.46 -3.65 -22.08
N VAL A 365 3.41 -3.23 -22.79
CA VAL A 365 2.04 -3.18 -22.30
C VAL A 365 1.48 -4.59 -22.37
N VAL A 366 1.16 -5.19 -21.22
CA VAL A 366 0.45 -6.48 -21.21
C VAL A 366 -0.93 -6.26 -20.57
N PRO A 367 -2.02 -6.39 -21.34
CA PRO A 367 -3.37 -6.32 -20.79
C PRO A 367 -3.58 -7.41 -19.72
N TRP A 368 -3.89 -7.01 -18.49
CA TRP A 368 -4.37 -7.95 -17.47
C TRP A 368 -5.80 -8.35 -17.82
N HIS A 369 -5.97 -9.56 -18.35
CA HIS A 369 -7.28 -10.20 -18.48
C HIS A 369 -7.64 -10.85 -17.14
N SER A 370 -8.68 -10.34 -16.48
CA SER A 370 -9.30 -11.04 -15.35
C SER A 370 -10.05 -12.26 -15.90
N GLY A 371 -9.45 -13.44 -15.82
CA GLY A 371 -10.19 -14.68 -15.97
C GLY A 371 -11.09 -14.86 -14.74
N SER A 372 -12.38 -14.58 -14.86
CA SER A 372 -13.36 -15.21 -13.97
C SER A 372 -13.48 -16.69 -14.37
N PRO A 373 -13.55 -17.66 -13.43
CA PRO A 373 -13.88 -19.03 -13.78
C PRO A 373 -15.31 -19.06 -14.33
N THR A 374 -15.47 -19.14 -15.64
CA THR A 374 -16.76 -19.47 -16.25
C THR A 374 -17.02 -20.94 -15.93
N ALA A 375 -18.07 -21.23 -15.17
CA ALA A 375 -18.54 -22.60 -14.96
C ALA A 375 -18.79 -23.25 -16.34
N PRO A 376 -18.35 -24.51 -16.57
CA PRO A 376 -18.64 -25.18 -17.82
C PRO A 376 -20.16 -25.42 -17.94
N PRO A 377 -20.75 -25.28 -19.14
CA PRO A 377 -22.16 -25.57 -19.35
C PRO A 377 -22.44 -27.06 -19.09
N PRO A 378 -23.61 -27.42 -18.54
CA PRO A 378 -23.94 -28.80 -18.27
C PRO A 378 -24.17 -29.54 -19.59
N GLY A 379 -23.39 -30.60 -19.80
CA GLY A 379 -23.67 -31.60 -20.83
C GLY A 379 -22.62 -31.65 -21.94
N THR A 380 -21.64 -32.52 -21.77
CA THR A 380 -21.14 -33.37 -22.86
C THR A 380 -20.43 -34.56 -22.22
N ARG A 381 -20.95 -35.75 -22.48
CA ARG A 381 -20.43 -37.03 -22.00
C ARG A 381 -19.19 -37.39 -22.82
N PRO A 382 -18.04 -37.76 -22.22
CA PRO A 382 -16.93 -38.31 -22.98
C PRO A 382 -17.24 -39.75 -23.43
N PRO A 383 -16.85 -40.18 -24.65
CA PRO A 383 -16.85 -41.59 -25.01
C PRO A 383 -15.78 -42.37 -24.23
N GLY A 384 -16.04 -43.66 -23.98
CA GLY A 384 -15.04 -44.62 -23.47
C GLY A 384 -13.80 -44.67 -24.37
N THR A 385 -12.62 -45.12 -23.94
CA THR A 385 -12.28 -46.45 -23.40
C THR A 385 -10.78 -46.35 -23.00
N GLU A 386 -10.28 -46.85 -21.86
CA GLU A 386 -9.54 -48.12 -21.72
C GLU A 386 -9.12 -48.37 -20.24
N PRO A 387 -8.86 -49.63 -19.82
CA PRO A 387 -8.59 -50.00 -18.43
C PRO A 387 -7.12 -49.79 -17.98
N PRO A 388 -6.84 -49.68 -16.66
CA PRO A 388 -5.53 -49.31 -16.15
C PRO A 388 -4.52 -50.46 -16.18
N ARG A 389 -3.28 -50.18 -16.60
CA ARG A 389 -2.13 -51.08 -16.41
C ARG A 389 -1.60 -50.97 -14.97
N GLN A 390 -1.25 -52.13 -14.42
CA GLN A 390 -0.80 -52.35 -13.05
C GLN A 390 0.52 -51.67 -12.69
N ALA A 391 0.64 -51.36 -11.39
CA ALA A 391 1.84 -50.86 -10.74
C ALA A 391 2.86 -51.98 -10.51
N GLY A 392 4.15 -51.65 -10.67
CA GLY A 392 5.24 -52.51 -10.22
C GLY A 392 6.52 -52.29 -11.00
N GLN A 393 7.35 -51.32 -10.55
CA GLN A 393 8.82 -51.39 -10.62
C GLN A 393 9.44 -50.15 -9.94
N SER A 394 10.25 -50.42 -8.91
CA SER A 394 11.08 -49.49 -8.16
C SER A 394 12.25 -48.99 -9.02
N ARG A 395 12.51 -47.67 -8.99
CA ARG A 395 13.73 -47.06 -9.55
C ARG A 395 14.73 -46.72 -8.43
N PRO A 396 16.05 -46.87 -8.68
CA PRO A 396 17.08 -46.69 -7.66
C PRO A 396 17.33 -45.22 -7.32
N SER A 397 17.61 -44.98 -6.04
CA SER A 397 17.93 -43.69 -5.42
C SER A 397 19.22 -43.09 -5.98
N ARG A 398 19.19 -41.81 -6.34
CA ARG A 398 20.39 -41.04 -6.74
C ARG A 398 20.98 -40.33 -5.51
N PRO A 399 22.32 -40.21 -5.36
CA PRO A 399 22.93 -39.73 -4.12
C PRO A 399 22.69 -38.23 -3.88
N ALA A 400 22.58 -37.86 -2.61
CA ALA A 400 22.45 -36.50 -2.13
C ALA A 400 23.69 -35.66 -2.47
N THR A 401 23.51 -34.61 -3.27
CA THR A 401 24.49 -33.52 -3.39
C THR A 401 24.34 -32.57 -2.21
N THR A 402 25.43 -32.45 -1.46
CA THR A 402 25.71 -31.45 -0.42
C THR A 402 25.31 -30.04 -0.87
N GLY A 403 24.51 -29.37 -0.05
CA GLY A 403 24.00 -28.02 -0.32
C GLY A 403 25.09 -26.96 -0.24
N THR A 404 25.39 -26.33 -1.37
CA THR A 404 25.99 -25.00 -1.42
C THR A 404 24.88 -23.99 -1.19
N ALA A 405 25.09 -23.04 -0.28
CA ALA A 405 24.18 -21.92 -0.05
C ALA A 405 23.83 -21.21 -1.38
N PRO A 406 22.60 -20.70 -1.55
CA PRO A 406 22.23 -19.97 -2.76
C PRO A 406 23.16 -18.76 -2.92
N PRO A 407 23.62 -18.46 -4.14
CA PRO A 407 24.45 -17.28 -4.37
C PRO A 407 23.68 -16.02 -3.96
N ALA A 408 24.41 -15.06 -3.35
CA ALA A 408 23.86 -13.75 -3.04
C ALA A 408 23.18 -13.15 -4.29
N PRO A 409 22.03 -12.46 -4.13
CA PRO A 409 21.32 -11.90 -5.27
C PRO A 409 22.25 -10.97 -6.06
N ALA A 410 22.17 -11.06 -7.39
CA ALA A 410 22.93 -10.19 -8.27
C ALA A 410 22.63 -8.72 -7.92
N ARG A 411 23.69 -7.96 -7.61
CA ARG A 411 23.59 -6.52 -7.36
C ARG A 411 22.83 -5.85 -8.51
N PRO A 412 21.82 -5.02 -8.21
CA PRO A 412 21.09 -4.29 -9.24
C PRO A 412 22.02 -3.54 -10.20
N TRP A 413 21.64 -3.43 -11.47
CA TRP A 413 22.52 -2.87 -12.52
C TRP A 413 23.00 -1.45 -12.20
N TRP A 414 22.20 -0.64 -11.49
CA TRP A 414 22.55 0.73 -11.09
C TRP A 414 23.65 0.81 -10.01
N GLU A 415 23.99 -0.28 -9.33
CA GLU A 415 25.15 -0.35 -8.42
C GLU A 415 26.48 -0.49 -9.18
N ARG A 416 26.44 -0.63 -10.51
CA ARG A 416 27.59 -0.62 -11.42
C ARG A 416 27.66 0.63 -12.30
N CYS A 417 26.97 1.69 -11.88
CA CYS A 417 27.05 3.01 -12.52
C CYS A 417 28.49 3.56 -12.48
N TRP A 418 29.06 3.86 -13.64
CA TRP A 418 30.25 4.71 -13.74
C TRP A 418 29.80 6.17 -13.75
N GLU A 419 30.22 6.94 -12.76
CA GLU A 419 29.91 8.37 -12.69
C GLU A 419 30.74 9.14 -13.74
N ILE A 420 30.05 9.81 -14.68
CA ILE A 420 30.66 10.79 -15.60
C ILE A 420 29.99 12.14 -15.31
N GLY A 421 30.62 12.94 -14.45
CA GLY A 421 30.06 14.21 -13.99
C GLY A 421 28.79 14.01 -13.15
N GLN A 422 27.65 14.55 -13.61
CA GLN A 422 26.34 14.38 -12.95
C GLN A 422 25.47 13.28 -13.58
N TYR A 423 26.00 12.53 -14.55
CA TYR A 423 25.25 11.53 -15.31
C TYR A 423 25.75 10.12 -14.98
N CYS A 424 24.83 9.17 -14.80
CA CYS A 424 25.14 7.74 -14.84
C CYS A 424 24.83 7.21 -16.24
N VAL A 425 25.79 6.50 -16.84
CA VAL A 425 25.65 5.90 -18.18
C VAL A 425 25.64 4.36 -18.05
N ARG A 426 24.65 3.71 -18.68
CA ARG A 426 24.53 2.25 -18.76
C ARG A 426 25.33 1.73 -19.96
N PHE A 427 26.27 0.80 -19.75
CA PHE A 427 27.03 0.15 -20.83
C PHE A 427 26.59 -1.30 -21.13
N ASP A 428 25.52 -1.77 -20.48
CA ASP A 428 25.05 -3.17 -20.60
C ASP A 428 24.64 -3.56 -22.04
N TRP A 429 24.32 -2.58 -22.89
CA TRP A 429 24.04 -2.77 -24.32
C TRP A 429 25.27 -3.13 -25.19
N LEU A 430 26.50 -2.84 -24.75
CA LEU A 430 27.70 -3.16 -25.53
C LEU A 430 28.04 -4.65 -25.52
N ARG A 431 27.67 -5.38 -24.45
CA ARG A 431 27.87 -6.84 -24.40
C ARG A 431 26.94 -7.62 -25.32
N ALA A 432 25.84 -7.01 -25.77
CA ALA A 432 24.95 -7.63 -26.75
C ALA A 432 25.50 -7.54 -28.19
N LEU A 433 26.61 -6.82 -28.40
CA LEU A 433 27.29 -6.70 -29.70
C LEU A 433 28.58 -7.54 -29.80
N GLU A 434 28.99 -8.19 -28.71
CA GLU A 434 30.19 -9.05 -28.65
C GLU A 434 29.85 -10.55 -28.50
N GLY A 435 28.57 -10.94 -28.67
CA GLY A 435 28.10 -12.32 -28.54
C GLY A 435 27.47 -12.86 -29.81
#